data_AF-A0A397CME2-F1
#
_entry.id   AF-A0A397CME2-F1
#
_cell.length_a   1.000
_cell.length_b   1.000
_cell.length_c   1.000
_cell.angle_alpha   90.00
_cell.angle_beta   90.00
_cell.angle_gamma   90.00
#
_symmetry.space_group_name_H-M   'P 1'
#
loop_
_entity.id
_entity.type
_entity.pdbx_description
1 polymer ?
#
loop_
_entity_poly.entity_id
_entity_poly.type
_entity_poly.pdbx_seq_one_letter_code
_entity_poly.pdbx_strand_id
1 'polypeptide(L)'
;MLLISGFYVTLGALGYAHFGCASPSNLLLAMTHTSQRRRAAYIAMQMHISIAFAVFLNPFFVTVEKTLFPISAAKDDAADARDRDFAQIETPKVVPGLDDAQTSAEGAKYSETVRRYIFRTLIVASQCFLAMLTQSSFSDVADLAGASVMNFCSVTLPLMLYYKLFKAEMSKPHKILCWFVIVASILLGTYSTIQAIGRIFKNASKYTLFASTPPSKRTEYAYCPAGYTDRKAQWLDSFSLYY
;
A
#
# COMPACT_ATOMS: atom_id res chain seq x y z
N MET A 1 6.70 -1.71 -21.09
CA MET A 1 6.89 -2.96 -20.31
C MET A 1 8.31 -3.51 -20.40
N LEU A 2 8.92 -3.64 -21.60
CA LEU A 2 10.29 -4.16 -21.72
C LEU A 2 11.35 -3.34 -20.98
N LEU A 3 11.33 -2.01 -21.03
CA LEU A 3 12.27 -1.16 -20.30
C LEU A 3 12.14 -1.31 -18.78
N ILE A 4 10.90 -1.32 -18.27
CA ILE A 4 10.60 -1.49 -16.84
C ILE A 4 11.06 -2.88 -16.39
N SER A 5 10.72 -3.93 -17.16
CA SER A 5 11.15 -5.30 -16.87
C SER A 5 12.67 -5.42 -16.89
N GLY A 6 13.34 -4.81 -17.87
CA GLY A 6 14.80 -4.80 -17.96
C GLY A 6 15.42 -4.14 -16.74
N PHE A 7 14.88 -3.00 -16.30
CA PHE A 7 15.33 -2.31 -15.09
C PHE A 7 15.14 -3.13 -13.80
N TYR A 8 13.98 -3.76 -13.60
CA TYR A 8 13.76 -4.61 -12.41
C TYR A 8 14.63 -5.88 -12.43
N VAL A 9 14.81 -6.50 -13.60
CA VAL A 9 15.67 -7.66 -13.76
C VAL A 9 17.14 -7.30 -13.48
N THR A 10 17.63 -6.16 -13.97
CA THR A 10 19.00 -5.74 -13.68
C THR A 10 19.21 -5.42 -12.21
N LEU A 11 18.26 -4.72 -11.55
CA LEU A 11 18.31 -4.48 -10.11
C LEU A 11 18.31 -5.78 -9.30
N GLY A 12 17.46 -6.75 -9.68
CA GLY A 12 17.41 -8.06 -9.04
C GLY A 12 18.71 -8.84 -9.24
N ALA A 13 19.26 -8.87 -10.47
CA ALA A 13 20.49 -9.55 -10.79
C ALA A 13 21.72 -8.93 -10.08
N LEU A 14 21.81 -7.60 -10.06
CA LEU A 14 22.86 -6.87 -9.32
C LEU A 14 22.74 -7.13 -7.82
N GLY A 15 21.53 -7.03 -7.26
CA GLY A 15 21.26 -7.32 -5.85
C GLY A 15 21.67 -8.76 -5.50
N TYR A 16 21.32 -9.73 -6.32
CA TYR A 16 21.69 -11.13 -6.09
C TYR A 16 23.19 -11.39 -6.29
N ALA A 17 23.83 -10.80 -7.30
CA ALA A 17 25.27 -10.95 -7.50
C ALA A 17 26.08 -10.43 -6.29
N HIS A 18 25.65 -9.30 -5.74
CA HIS A 18 26.31 -8.65 -4.60
C HIS A 18 25.97 -9.31 -3.25
N PHE A 19 24.69 -9.52 -2.94
CA PHE A 19 24.26 -10.04 -1.63
C PHE A 19 24.05 -11.55 -1.58
N GLY A 20 23.94 -12.23 -2.72
CA GLY A 20 23.71 -13.68 -2.82
C GLY A 20 22.52 -14.13 -1.98
N CYS A 21 22.69 -15.29 -1.32
CA CYS A 21 21.69 -15.91 -0.45
C CYS A 21 21.44 -15.13 0.87
N ALA A 22 22.13 -14.00 1.07
CA ALA A 22 22.04 -13.14 2.24
C ALA A 22 21.21 -11.86 1.99
N SER A 23 20.58 -11.70 0.82
CA SER A 23 19.89 -10.45 0.46
C SER A 23 18.82 -10.07 1.49
N PRO A 24 18.90 -8.88 2.12
CA PRO A 24 17.86 -8.38 3.00
C PRO A 24 16.61 -8.01 2.19
N SER A 25 15.42 -8.16 2.78
CA SER A 25 14.16 -7.73 2.16
C SER A 25 14.10 -6.23 1.89
N ASN A 26 14.85 -5.43 2.65
CA ASN A 26 15.04 -4.01 2.40
C ASN A 26 16.54 -3.70 2.47
N LEU A 27 17.11 -3.35 1.31
CA LEU A 27 18.53 -3.10 1.16
C LEU A 27 19.03 -1.95 2.02
N LEU A 28 18.20 -0.93 2.17
CA LEU A 28 18.53 0.28 2.90
C LEU A 28 18.70 0.02 4.41
N LEU A 29 17.95 -0.95 4.96
CA LEU A 29 18.06 -1.34 6.38
C LEU A 29 19.34 -2.11 6.69
N ALA A 30 19.96 -2.75 5.69
CA ALA A 30 21.16 -3.56 5.90
C ALA A 30 22.49 -2.79 5.74
N MET A 31 22.46 -1.59 5.18
CA MET A 31 23.65 -0.74 5.04
C MET A 31 23.97 0.00 6.34
N THR A 32 25.22 0.41 6.63
CA THR A 32 25.55 1.24 7.81
C THR A 32 24.90 2.63 7.80
N HIS A 33 24.48 3.12 8.97
CA HIS A 33 23.86 4.43 9.19
C HIS A 33 24.81 5.60 8.95
N THR A 34 26.13 5.37 8.99
CA THR A 34 27.15 6.42 8.93
C THR A 34 27.45 6.90 7.50
N SER A 35 27.07 6.13 6.47
CA SER A 35 27.37 6.48 5.09
C SER A 35 26.48 7.61 4.54
N GLN A 36 27.10 8.66 4.00
CA GLN A 36 26.39 9.81 3.41
C GLN A 36 25.48 9.41 2.23
N ARG A 37 25.91 8.43 1.42
CA ARG A 37 25.14 7.90 0.28
C ARG A 37 23.83 7.23 0.72
N ARG A 38 23.87 6.43 1.79
CA ARG A 38 22.66 5.84 2.39
C ARG A 38 21.72 6.94 2.88
N ARG A 39 22.25 7.94 3.59
CA ARG A 39 21.42 9.06 4.11
C ARG A 39 20.71 9.80 2.99
N ALA A 40 21.41 10.11 1.89
CA ALA A 40 20.83 10.74 0.72
C ALA A 40 19.72 9.87 0.09
N ALA A 41 19.96 8.57 -0.08
CA ALA A 41 18.97 7.63 -0.62
C ALA A 41 17.73 7.50 0.30
N TYR A 42 17.91 7.48 1.63
CA TYR A 42 16.80 7.46 2.58
C TYR A 42 15.98 8.73 2.54
N ILE A 43 16.61 9.90 2.47
CA ILE A 43 15.91 11.19 2.40
C ILE A 43 15.12 11.26 1.08
N ALA A 44 15.71 10.83 -0.04
CA ALA A 44 15.02 10.77 -1.33
C ALA A 44 13.82 9.81 -1.29
N MET A 45 13.97 8.61 -0.72
CA MET A 45 12.88 7.65 -0.57
C MET A 45 11.78 8.17 0.37
N GLN A 46 12.16 8.81 1.48
CA GLN A 46 11.21 9.39 2.42
C GLN A 46 10.41 10.52 1.78
N MET A 47 11.07 11.42 1.07
CA MET A 47 10.42 12.50 0.31
C MET A 47 9.44 11.88 -0.71
N HIS A 48 9.88 10.90 -1.49
CA HIS A 48 9.03 10.24 -2.49
C HIS A 48 7.77 9.62 -1.86
N ILE A 49 7.92 8.83 -0.79
CA ILE A 49 6.78 8.19 -0.10
C ILE A 49 5.84 9.23 0.49
N SER A 50 6.35 10.31 1.10
CA SER A 50 5.49 11.35 1.69
C SER A 50 4.62 12.07 0.64
N ILE A 51 5.17 12.36 -0.53
CA ILE A 51 4.43 13.02 -1.62
C ILE A 51 3.41 12.03 -2.20
N ALA A 52 3.84 10.80 -2.47
CA ALA A 52 2.96 9.76 -3.01
C ALA A 52 1.77 9.48 -2.08
N PHE A 53 2.00 9.38 -0.76
CA PHE A 53 0.97 9.11 0.24
C PHE A 53 -0.16 10.16 0.19
N ALA A 54 0.18 11.45 0.12
CA ALA A 54 -0.82 12.52 0.03
C ALA A 54 -1.62 12.45 -1.29
N VAL A 55 -0.93 12.20 -2.42
CA VAL A 55 -1.56 12.12 -3.74
C VAL A 55 -2.49 10.91 -3.86
N PHE A 56 -2.15 9.77 -3.26
CA PHE A 56 -2.97 8.56 -3.32
C PHE A 56 -4.14 8.57 -2.33
N LEU A 57 -3.95 9.06 -1.10
CA LEU A 57 -4.99 8.98 -0.09
C LEU A 57 -6.12 9.99 -0.27
N ASN A 58 -5.82 11.18 -0.78
CA ASN A 58 -6.85 12.21 -0.99
C ASN A 58 -8.01 11.73 -1.89
N PRO A 59 -7.78 11.20 -3.11
CA PRO A 59 -8.87 10.65 -3.93
C PRO A 59 -9.48 9.37 -3.32
N PHE A 60 -8.67 8.54 -2.66
CA PHE A 60 -9.17 7.34 -1.99
C PHE A 60 -10.20 7.67 -0.90
N PHE A 61 -9.92 8.64 -0.04
CA PHE A 61 -10.86 9.07 0.99
C PHE A 61 -12.16 9.59 0.42
N VAL A 62 -12.11 10.38 -0.66
CA VAL A 62 -13.32 10.86 -1.33
C VAL A 62 -14.16 9.71 -1.88
N THR A 63 -13.55 8.73 -2.55
CA THR A 63 -14.28 7.56 -3.07
C THR A 63 -14.90 6.71 -1.97
N VAL A 64 -14.15 6.46 -0.89
CA VAL A 64 -14.65 5.66 0.24
C VAL A 64 -15.75 6.39 1.01
N GLU A 65 -15.61 7.69 1.24
CA GLU A 65 -16.64 8.52 1.87
C GLU A 65 -17.94 8.51 1.06
N LYS A 66 -17.86 8.62 -0.27
CA LYS A 66 -19.02 8.52 -1.18
C LYS A 66 -19.69 7.14 -1.14
N THR A 67 -18.89 6.08 -0.98
CA THR A 67 -19.40 4.69 -0.93
C THR A 67 -20.03 4.36 0.43
N LEU A 68 -19.44 4.84 1.52
CA LEU A 68 -19.87 4.50 2.88
C LEU A 68 -21.01 5.42 3.38
N PHE A 69 -21.04 6.68 2.94
CA PHE A 69 -22.03 7.68 3.34
C PHE A 69 -22.68 8.37 2.14
N PRO A 70 -23.47 7.65 1.33
CA PRO A 70 -24.07 8.21 0.12
C PRO A 70 -25.03 9.38 0.40
N ILE A 71 -25.69 9.40 1.56
CA ILE A 71 -26.63 10.46 1.95
C ILE A 71 -25.88 11.75 2.31
N SER A 72 -24.77 11.66 3.05
CA SER A 72 -23.93 12.83 3.36
C SER A 72 -23.15 13.31 2.13
N ALA A 73 -22.75 12.41 1.24
CA ALA A 73 -22.15 12.77 -0.05
C ALA A 73 -23.14 13.48 -0.99
N ALA A 74 -24.40 13.01 -1.06
CA ALA A 74 -25.45 13.68 -1.84
C ALA A 74 -25.80 15.06 -1.28
N LYS A 75 -25.72 15.23 0.05
CA LYS A 75 -25.93 16.51 0.73
C LYS A 75 -24.78 17.49 0.49
N ASP A 76 -23.54 17.01 0.43
CA ASP A 76 -22.39 17.81 0.00
C ASP A 76 -22.47 18.20 -1.47
N ASP A 77 -22.73 17.26 -2.38
CA ASP A 77 -22.81 17.54 -3.81
C ASP A 77 -23.94 18.57 -4.09
N ALA A 78 -25.04 18.52 -3.32
CA ALA A 78 -26.11 19.51 -3.36
C ALA A 78 -25.75 20.85 -2.68
N ALA A 79 -24.91 20.84 -1.64
CA ALA A 79 -24.41 22.06 -0.99
C ALA A 79 -23.35 22.77 -1.86
N ASP A 80 -22.42 22.04 -2.47
CA ASP A 80 -21.44 22.54 -3.42
C ASP A 80 -22.10 23.05 -4.71
N ALA A 81 -23.14 22.37 -5.19
CA ALA A 81 -23.95 22.88 -6.31
C ALA A 81 -24.63 24.21 -5.95
N ARG A 82 -25.14 24.35 -4.72
CA ARG A 82 -25.71 25.61 -4.22
C ARG A 82 -24.63 26.69 -4.05
N ASP A 83 -23.46 26.38 -3.52
CA ASP A 83 -22.36 27.34 -3.36
C ASP A 83 -21.82 27.85 -4.71
N ARG A 84 -21.83 26.99 -5.75
CA ARG A 84 -21.51 27.41 -7.13
C ARG A 84 -22.61 28.30 -7.73
N ASP A 85 -23.86 28.13 -7.31
CA ASP A 85 -25.02 28.93 -7.73
C ASP A 85 -25.08 30.29 -7.00
N PHE A 86 -24.60 30.35 -5.75
CA PHE A 86 -24.45 31.60 -4.97
C PHE A 86 -23.33 32.53 -5.46
N ALA A 87 -22.44 32.07 -6.34
CA ALA A 87 -21.50 32.96 -7.03
C ALA A 87 -22.21 33.87 -8.07
N GLN A 88 -23.51 33.69 -8.32
CA GLN A 88 -24.24 34.41 -9.36
C GLN A 88 -25.48 35.21 -8.91
N ILE A 89 -25.81 35.36 -7.63
CA ILE A 89 -26.99 36.14 -7.23
C ILE A 89 -26.70 37.09 -6.06
N GLU A 90 -27.08 38.35 -6.30
CA GLU A 90 -26.87 39.57 -5.53
C GLU A 90 -27.41 39.54 -4.07
N THR A 91 -26.75 40.35 -3.22
CA THR A 91 -27.11 40.95 -1.91
C THR A 91 -28.16 40.28 -0.98
N PRO A 92 -27.87 40.10 0.33
CA PRO A 92 -28.79 39.45 1.26
C PRO A 92 -29.99 40.35 1.64
N LYS A 93 -31.21 39.86 1.43
CA LYS A 93 -32.41 40.38 2.09
C LYS A 93 -32.56 39.70 3.46
N VAL A 94 -32.38 40.45 4.54
CA VAL A 94 -32.57 39.97 5.92
C VAL A 94 -34.04 39.62 6.11
N VAL A 95 -34.33 38.34 6.29
CA VAL A 95 -35.64 37.83 6.72
C VAL A 95 -35.52 37.43 8.19
N PRO A 96 -36.29 38.03 9.12
CA PRO A 96 -36.20 37.71 10.54
C PRO A 96 -36.92 36.38 10.81
N GLY A 97 -36.24 35.44 11.49
CA GLY A 97 -36.76 34.10 11.82
C GLY A 97 -35.89 32.93 11.34
N LEU A 98 -34.62 33.17 10.98
CA LEU A 98 -33.71 32.16 10.42
C LEU A 98 -32.77 31.54 11.47
N ASP A 99 -32.94 31.85 12.74
CA ASP A 99 -31.93 31.54 13.76
C ASP A 99 -32.01 30.07 14.22
N ASP A 100 -33.20 29.48 14.28
CA ASP A 100 -33.38 28.08 14.75
C ASP A 100 -33.07 27.03 13.67
N ALA A 101 -33.32 27.36 12.40
CA ALA A 101 -33.04 26.49 11.25
C ALA A 101 -31.55 26.52 10.87
N GLN A 102 -30.87 27.66 11.01
CA GLN A 102 -29.43 27.77 10.79
C GLN A 102 -28.64 27.04 11.88
N THR A 103 -29.02 27.17 13.15
CA THR A 103 -28.32 26.51 14.27
C THR A 103 -28.36 24.98 14.16
N SER A 104 -29.47 24.40 13.69
CA SER A 104 -29.62 22.96 13.47
C SER A 104 -28.88 22.46 12.22
N ALA A 105 -28.79 23.28 11.16
CA ALA A 105 -28.03 22.96 9.96
C ALA A 105 -26.51 23.09 10.17
N GLU A 106 -26.07 24.03 11.00
CA GLU A 106 -24.66 24.25 11.36
C GLU A 106 -24.15 23.14 12.30
N GLY A 107 -24.96 22.72 13.27
CA GLY A 107 -24.67 21.55 14.13
C GLY A 107 -24.58 20.23 13.35
N ALA A 108 -25.44 20.05 12.33
CA ALA A 108 -25.38 18.90 11.43
C ALA A 108 -24.12 18.91 10.54
N LYS A 109 -23.72 20.08 10.00
CA LYS A 109 -22.48 20.25 9.22
C LYS A 109 -21.23 20.00 10.07
N TYR A 110 -21.20 20.46 11.32
CA TYR A 110 -20.11 20.19 12.26
C TYR A 110 -19.99 18.69 12.56
N SER A 111 -21.11 18.01 12.85
CA SER A 111 -21.11 16.57 13.12
C SER A 111 -20.64 15.73 11.93
N GLU A 112 -21.00 16.11 10.69
CA GLU A 112 -20.54 15.40 9.48
C GLU A 112 -19.05 15.64 9.21
N THR A 113 -18.56 16.85 9.46
CA THR A 113 -17.14 17.22 9.33
C THR A 113 -16.27 16.50 10.35
N VAL A 114 -16.70 16.46 11.62
CA VAL A 114 -16.01 15.72 12.69
C VAL A 114 -15.96 14.22 12.38
N ARG A 115 -17.06 13.64 11.87
CA ARG A 115 -17.09 12.22 11.46
C ARG A 115 -16.08 11.91 10.36
N ARG A 116 -15.87 12.80 9.38
CA ARG A 116 -14.86 12.63 8.33
C ARG A 116 -13.44 12.64 8.88
N TYR A 117 -13.13 13.58 9.78
CA TYR A 117 -11.83 13.61 10.42
C TYR A 117 -11.57 12.35 11.25
N ILE A 118 -12.57 11.86 11.99
CA ILE A 118 -12.47 10.58 12.73
C ILE A 118 -12.23 9.43 11.76
N PHE A 119 -12.97 9.35 10.66
CA PHE A 119 -12.79 8.29 9.67
C PHE A 119 -11.39 8.27 9.05
N ARG A 120 -10.89 9.43 8.61
CA ARG A 120 -9.54 9.56 8.03
C ARG A 120 -8.46 9.23 9.04
N THR A 121 -8.59 9.73 10.28
CA THR A 121 -7.63 9.43 11.35
C THR A 121 -7.62 7.96 11.72
N LEU A 122 -8.77 7.28 11.73
CA LEU A 122 -8.85 5.83 11.96
C LEU A 122 -8.13 5.03 10.86
N ILE A 123 -8.32 5.40 9.59
CA ILE A 123 -7.62 4.71 8.49
C ILE A 123 -6.11 4.90 8.62
N VAL A 124 -5.64 6.13 8.83
CA VAL A 124 -4.20 6.40 8.98
C VAL A 124 -3.63 5.72 10.23
N ALA A 125 -4.38 5.72 11.34
CA ALA A 125 -3.99 5.01 12.56
C ALA A 125 -3.87 3.50 12.33
N SER A 126 -4.80 2.90 11.59
CA SER A 126 -4.74 1.47 11.23
C SER A 126 -3.53 1.15 10.35
N GLN A 127 -3.20 2.02 9.39
CA GLN A 127 -2.02 1.88 8.53
C GLN A 127 -0.72 2.00 9.35
N CYS A 128 -0.66 2.94 10.30
CA CYS A 128 0.47 3.10 11.21
C CYS A 128 0.63 1.87 12.12
N PHE A 129 -0.47 1.35 12.65
CA PHE A 129 -0.47 0.15 13.47
C PHE A 129 0.03 -1.08 12.70
N LEU A 130 -0.45 -1.27 11.47
CA LEU A 130 0.02 -2.34 10.60
C LEU A 130 1.51 -2.17 10.24
N ALA A 131 1.98 -0.94 10.02
CA ALA A 131 3.38 -0.66 9.75
C ALA A 131 4.28 -1.03 10.95
N MET A 132 3.84 -0.77 12.18
CA MET A 132 4.57 -1.16 13.39
C MET A 132 4.62 -2.68 13.56
N LEU A 133 3.52 -3.40 13.32
CA LEU A 133 3.47 -4.86 13.45
C LEU A 133 4.31 -5.59 12.41
N THR A 134 4.43 -5.02 11.20
CA THR A 134 5.00 -5.70 10.03
C THR A 134 6.40 -5.23 9.65
N GLN A 135 7.04 -4.41 10.49
CA GLN A 135 8.39 -3.87 10.23
C GLN A 135 9.41 -4.98 9.90
N SER A 136 9.34 -6.12 10.59
CA SER A 136 10.26 -7.25 10.39
C SER A 136 9.90 -8.14 9.18
N SER A 137 8.70 -8.00 8.61
CA SER A 137 8.17 -8.85 7.55
C SER A 137 7.62 -8.04 6.37
N PHE A 138 8.29 -6.94 6.00
CA PHE A 138 7.87 -6.07 4.90
C PHE A 138 7.66 -6.84 3.58
N SER A 139 8.55 -7.79 3.28
CA SER A 139 8.43 -8.63 2.07
C SER A 139 7.14 -9.46 2.07
N ASP A 140 6.76 -10.04 3.22
CA ASP A 140 5.56 -10.87 3.32
C ASP A 140 4.29 -10.00 3.14
N VAL A 141 4.31 -8.75 3.59
CA VAL A 141 3.20 -7.80 3.36
C VAL A 141 3.08 -7.41 1.89
N ALA A 142 4.22 -7.19 1.22
CA ALA A 142 4.25 -6.91 -0.21
C ALA A 142 3.72 -8.11 -1.03
N ASP A 143 4.14 -9.33 -0.68
CA ASP A 143 3.65 -10.57 -1.28
C ASP A 143 2.14 -10.73 -1.07
N LEU A 144 1.65 -10.44 0.14
CA LEU A 144 0.22 -10.48 0.47
C LEU A 144 -0.59 -9.51 -0.39
N ALA A 145 -0.15 -8.25 -0.48
CA ALA A 145 -0.85 -7.21 -1.25
C ALA A 145 -0.82 -7.50 -2.76
N GLY A 146 0.30 -8.03 -3.27
CA GLY A 146 0.46 -8.43 -4.66
C GLY A 146 -0.42 -9.62 -5.05
N ALA A 147 -0.39 -10.68 -4.24
CA ALA A 147 -1.14 -11.91 -4.50
C ALA A 147 -2.67 -11.74 -4.37
N SER A 148 -3.12 -10.79 -3.55
CA SER A 148 -4.54 -10.50 -3.32
C SER A 148 -5.05 -9.40 -4.26
N VAL A 149 -5.07 -8.16 -3.79
CA VAL A 149 -5.74 -7.01 -4.43
C VAL A 149 -5.19 -6.74 -5.82
N MET A 150 -3.86 -6.81 -5.99
CA MET A 150 -3.25 -6.52 -7.30
C MET A 150 -3.56 -7.61 -8.32
N ASN A 151 -3.48 -8.89 -7.96
CA ASN A 151 -3.87 -10.01 -8.82
C ASN A 151 -5.36 -9.95 -9.22
N PHE A 152 -6.23 -9.57 -8.28
CA PHE A 152 -7.65 -9.41 -8.57
C PHE A 152 -7.91 -8.26 -9.56
N CYS A 153 -7.31 -7.09 -9.33
CA CYS A 153 -7.52 -5.89 -10.14
C CYS A 153 -6.87 -6.00 -11.54
N SER A 154 -5.65 -6.55 -11.62
CA SER A 154 -4.85 -6.53 -12.86
C SER A 154 -5.03 -7.76 -13.75
N VAL A 155 -5.38 -8.92 -13.19
CA VAL A 155 -5.52 -10.18 -13.95
C VAL A 155 -6.96 -10.64 -13.97
N THR A 156 -7.58 -10.77 -12.80
CA THR A 156 -8.91 -11.40 -12.69
C THR A 156 -10.00 -10.52 -13.31
N LEU A 157 -10.02 -9.22 -12.99
CA LEU A 157 -11.06 -8.30 -13.44
C LEU A 157 -11.05 -8.08 -14.97
N PRO A 158 -9.91 -7.81 -15.64
CA PRO A 158 -9.87 -7.68 -17.10
C PRO A 158 -10.27 -8.96 -17.84
N LEU A 159 -9.84 -10.13 -17.34
CA LEU A 159 -10.21 -11.43 -17.93
C LEU A 159 -11.71 -11.75 -17.76
N MET A 160 -12.30 -11.41 -16.61
CA MET A 160 -13.74 -11.56 -16.41
C MET A 160 -14.54 -10.65 -17.36
N LEU A 161 -14.12 -9.39 -17.53
CA LEU A 161 -14.75 -8.46 -18.47
C LEU A 161 -14.62 -8.95 -19.91
N TYR A 162 -13.43 -9.41 -20.30
CA TYR A 162 -13.19 -10.00 -21.62
C TYR A 162 -14.10 -11.20 -21.90
N TYR A 163 -14.17 -12.14 -20.95
CA TYR A 163 -15.03 -13.32 -21.07
C TYR A 163 -16.52 -12.94 -21.17
N LYS A 164 -16.98 -11.95 -20.41
CA LYS A 164 -18.37 -11.48 -20.44
C LYS A 164 -18.72 -10.78 -21.76
N LEU A 165 -17.80 -9.98 -22.30
CA LEU A 165 -18.02 -9.20 -23.52
C LEU A 165 -18.05 -10.07 -24.79
N PHE A 166 -17.15 -11.06 -24.88
CA PHE A 166 -16.99 -11.87 -26.11
C PHE A 166 -17.50 -13.32 -25.98
N LYS A 167 -18.36 -13.59 -24.98
CA LYS A 167 -18.88 -14.95 -24.73
C LYS A 167 -19.60 -15.55 -25.94
N ALA A 168 -20.31 -14.76 -26.73
CA ALA A 168 -21.09 -15.24 -27.87
C ALA A 168 -20.20 -15.62 -29.07
N GLU A 169 -19.23 -14.76 -29.41
CA GLU A 169 -18.39 -14.86 -30.61
C GLU A 169 -17.18 -15.82 -30.45
N MET A 170 -16.84 -16.24 -29.23
CA MET A 170 -15.61 -17.02 -29.00
C MET A 170 -15.74 -18.52 -29.31
N SER A 171 -14.69 -19.05 -29.95
CA SER A 171 -14.46 -20.49 -30.12
C SER A 171 -14.32 -21.22 -28.77
N LYS A 172 -14.83 -22.46 -28.69
CA LYS A 172 -14.82 -23.30 -27.47
C LYS A 172 -13.43 -23.47 -26.83
N PRO A 173 -12.32 -23.76 -27.55
CA PRO A 173 -10.99 -23.85 -26.94
C PRO A 173 -10.53 -22.55 -26.28
N HIS A 174 -10.81 -21.39 -26.89
CA HIS A 174 -10.42 -20.09 -26.34
C HIS A 174 -11.18 -19.78 -25.04
N LYS A 175 -12.45 -20.21 -24.94
CA LYS A 175 -13.25 -20.13 -23.70
C LYS A 175 -12.67 -20.97 -22.58
N ILE A 176 -12.22 -22.19 -22.88
CA ILE A 176 -11.62 -23.10 -21.91
C ILE A 176 -10.29 -22.54 -21.41
N LEU A 177 -9.44 -22.04 -22.31
CA LEU A 177 -8.15 -21.44 -21.94
C LEU A 177 -8.33 -20.18 -21.08
N CYS A 178 -9.25 -19.29 -21.44
CA CYS A 178 -9.55 -18.10 -20.65
C CYS A 178 -10.05 -18.45 -19.25
N TRP A 179 -10.97 -19.41 -19.14
CA TRP A 179 -11.47 -19.87 -17.84
C TRP A 179 -10.39 -20.55 -17.01
N PHE A 180 -9.52 -21.36 -17.64
CA PHE A 180 -8.40 -22.01 -16.98
C PHE A 180 -7.42 -20.99 -16.38
N VAL A 181 -7.05 -19.93 -17.13
CA VAL A 181 -6.15 -18.89 -16.63
C VAL A 181 -6.74 -18.16 -15.43
N ILE A 182 -8.04 -17.84 -15.45
CA ILE A 182 -8.73 -17.20 -14.32
C ILE A 182 -8.69 -18.10 -13.08
N VAL A 183 -9.02 -19.39 -13.24
CA VAL A 183 -9.01 -20.33 -12.10
C VAL A 183 -7.60 -20.53 -11.57
N ALA A 184 -6.61 -20.71 -12.44
CA ALA A 184 -5.22 -20.87 -12.05
C ALA A 184 -4.68 -19.64 -11.30
N SER A 185 -4.98 -18.42 -11.77
CA SER A 185 -4.54 -17.19 -11.10
C SER A 185 -5.19 -16.99 -9.74
N ILE A 186 -6.46 -17.39 -9.58
CA ILE A 186 -7.15 -17.34 -8.28
C ILE A 186 -6.57 -18.38 -7.31
N LEU A 187 -6.32 -19.61 -7.77
CA LEU A 187 -5.74 -20.67 -6.93
C LEU A 187 -4.32 -20.32 -6.47
N LEU A 188 -3.45 -19.87 -7.37
CA LEU A 188 -2.09 -19.46 -7.04
C LEU A 188 -2.09 -18.21 -6.14
N GLY A 189 -2.96 -17.23 -6.43
CA GLY A 189 -3.10 -16.02 -5.62
C GLY A 189 -3.58 -16.31 -4.20
N THR A 190 -4.61 -17.15 -4.04
CA THR A 190 -5.13 -17.55 -2.72
C THR A 190 -4.11 -18.38 -1.94
N TYR A 191 -3.42 -19.31 -2.58
CA TYR A 191 -2.34 -20.08 -1.95
C TYR A 191 -1.23 -19.17 -1.40
N SER A 192 -0.73 -18.23 -2.22
CA SER A 192 0.30 -17.27 -1.81
C SER A 192 -0.19 -16.33 -0.70
N THR A 193 -1.47 -15.92 -0.75
CA THR A 193 -2.11 -15.09 0.28
C THR A 193 -2.13 -15.80 1.63
N ILE A 194 -2.55 -17.08 1.67
CA ILE A 194 -2.60 -17.86 2.91
C ILE A 194 -1.20 -18.05 3.50
N GLN A 195 -0.21 -18.36 2.66
CA GLN A 195 1.17 -18.53 3.10
C GLN A 195 1.76 -17.24 3.67
N ALA A 196 1.51 -16.09 3.02
CA ALA A 196 1.96 -14.79 3.50
C ALA A 196 1.31 -14.43 4.84
N ILE A 197 0.01 -14.63 4.99
CA ILE A 197 -0.73 -14.40 6.25
C ILE A 197 -0.13 -15.25 7.38
N GLY A 198 0.09 -16.55 7.15
CA GLY A 198 0.68 -17.44 8.16
C GLY A 198 2.06 -16.99 8.63
N ARG A 199 2.91 -16.51 7.70
CA ARG A 199 4.24 -15.95 8.04
C ARG A 199 4.13 -14.66 8.85
N ILE A 200 3.24 -13.75 8.46
CA ILE A 200 3.00 -12.49 9.17
C ILE A 200 2.52 -12.75 10.61
N PHE A 201 1.53 -13.64 10.82
CA PHE A 201 1.04 -13.96 12.16
C PHE A 201 2.12 -14.59 13.06
N LYS A 202 2.91 -15.52 12.50
CA LYS A 202 4.01 -16.14 13.24
C LYS A 202 5.06 -15.10 13.66
N ASN A 203 5.40 -14.17 12.76
CA ASN A 203 6.33 -13.09 13.05
C ASN A 203 5.74 -12.08 14.06
N ALA A 204 4.48 -11.69 13.91
CA ALA A 204 3.79 -10.78 14.82
C ALA A 204 3.70 -11.32 16.26
N SER A 205 3.53 -12.63 16.44
CA SER A 205 3.54 -13.26 17.77
C SER A 205 4.90 -13.26 18.47
N LYS A 206 6.01 -13.11 17.70
CA LYS A 206 7.38 -13.19 18.21
C LYS A 206 7.96 -11.82 18.59
N TYR A 207 7.51 -10.73 17.96
CA TYR A 207 8.00 -9.38 18.20
C TYR A 207 6.96 -8.58 19.00
N THR A 208 7.34 -8.11 20.19
CA THR A 208 6.46 -7.29 21.04
C THR A 208 6.28 -5.89 20.45
N LEU A 209 5.05 -5.37 20.49
CA LEU A 209 4.74 -3.97 20.17
C LEU A 209 5.73 -3.04 20.89
N PHE A 210 6.32 -2.09 20.15
CA PHE A 210 7.27 -1.08 20.62
C PHE A 210 8.70 -1.54 20.96
N ALA A 211 9.05 -2.81 20.76
CA ALA A 211 10.46 -3.19 20.76
C ALA A 211 11.10 -2.74 19.43
N SER A 212 11.95 -1.72 19.48
CA SER A 212 12.88 -1.42 18.39
C SER A 212 13.61 -2.72 18.06
N THR A 213 13.50 -3.21 16.82
CA THR A 213 14.29 -4.36 16.40
C THR A 213 15.76 -3.97 16.56
N PRO A 214 16.52 -4.57 17.49
CA PRO A 214 17.91 -4.19 17.66
C PRO A 214 18.64 -4.48 16.35
N PRO A 215 19.58 -3.62 15.90
CA PRO A 215 20.43 -3.92 14.77
C PRO A 215 21.30 -5.13 15.13
N SER A 216 20.74 -6.32 14.90
CA SER A 216 21.43 -7.58 15.14
C SER A 216 22.43 -7.76 14.01
N LYS A 217 23.71 -7.95 14.37
CA LYS A 217 24.67 -8.54 13.43
C LYS A 217 24.06 -9.86 12.95
N ARG A 218 23.82 -10.01 11.65
CA ARG A 218 23.22 -11.23 11.10
C ARG A 218 24.29 -12.31 11.13
N THR A 219 24.30 -13.11 12.20
CA THR A 219 25.28 -14.17 12.45
C THR A 219 24.93 -15.48 11.76
N GLU A 220 23.71 -15.62 11.24
CA GLU A 220 23.24 -16.87 10.63
C GLU A 220 22.47 -16.59 9.34
N TYR A 221 22.80 -17.35 8.29
CA TYR A 221 22.19 -17.28 6.98
C TYR A 221 21.63 -18.65 6.62
N ALA A 222 20.38 -18.91 7.00
CA ALA A 222 19.72 -20.22 6.88
C ALA A 222 19.69 -20.80 5.45
N TYR A 223 19.84 -19.97 4.43
CA TYR A 223 19.79 -20.35 3.01
C TYR A 223 21.16 -20.27 2.31
N CYS A 224 22.24 -19.94 3.03
CA CYS A 224 23.58 -19.86 2.46
C CYS A 224 24.35 -21.19 2.65
N PRO A 225 25.25 -21.55 1.71
CA PRO A 225 26.18 -22.66 1.92
C PRO A 225 27.13 -22.36 3.09
N ALA A 226 27.61 -23.42 3.77
CA ALA A 226 28.61 -23.29 4.83
C ALA A 226 29.85 -22.52 4.33
N GLY A 227 30.38 -21.60 5.16
CA GLY A 227 31.51 -20.71 4.80
C GLY A 227 31.16 -19.55 3.86
N TYR A 228 29.87 -19.25 3.63
CA TYR A 228 29.45 -18.05 2.88
C TYR A 228 29.87 -16.76 3.59
N THR A 229 29.77 -16.75 4.92
CA THR A 229 30.25 -15.66 5.77
C THR A 229 31.72 -15.39 5.50
N ASP A 230 32.58 -16.39 5.45
CA ASP A 230 34.03 -16.18 5.36
C ASP A 230 34.47 -15.68 3.98
N ARG A 231 33.80 -16.13 2.91
CA ARG A 231 34.11 -15.70 1.53
C ARG A 231 33.66 -14.28 1.20
N LYS A 232 32.56 -13.81 1.79
CA LYS A 232 32.04 -12.45 1.60
C LYS A 232 32.13 -11.57 2.85
N ALA A 233 32.81 -12.04 3.90
CA ALA A 233 32.96 -11.33 5.19
C ALA A 233 33.50 -9.93 4.96
N GLN A 234 34.60 -9.78 4.23
CA GLN A 234 35.20 -8.46 3.98
C GLN A 234 34.24 -7.49 3.28
N TRP A 235 33.43 -7.97 2.34
CA TRP A 235 32.46 -7.13 1.62
C TRP A 235 31.23 -6.82 2.47
N LEU A 236 30.68 -7.80 3.19
CA LEU A 236 29.55 -7.62 4.11
C LEU A 236 29.94 -6.76 5.32
N ASP A 237 31.13 -6.98 5.88
CA ASP A 237 31.69 -6.23 6.99
C ASP A 237 32.03 -4.80 6.58
N SER A 238 32.36 -4.54 5.30
CA SER A 238 32.51 -3.15 4.80
C SER A 238 31.23 -2.31 4.95
N PHE A 239 30.05 -2.96 5.02
CA PHE A 239 28.78 -2.30 5.32
C PHE A 239 28.47 -2.18 6.81
N SER A 240 29.21 -2.85 7.71
CA SER A 240 29.00 -2.81 9.16
C SER A 240 30.18 -2.23 9.97
N LEU A 241 31.37 -2.05 9.38
CA LEU A 241 32.63 -1.75 10.07
C LEU A 241 32.87 -0.27 10.43
N TYR A 242 31.93 0.62 10.17
CA TYR A 242 31.96 1.96 10.76
C TYR A 242 30.90 2.02 11.87
N TYR A 243 31.27 1.44 13.02
CA TYR A 243 30.72 1.86 14.31
C TYR A 243 31.31 3.22 14.67
#